data_AF-A0A376FFK3-F1
#
_entry.id   AF-A0A376FFK3-F1
#
_cell.length_a   1.000
_cell.length_b   1.000
_cell.length_c   1.000
_cell.angle_alpha   90.00
_cell.angle_beta   90.00
_cell.angle_gamma   90.00
#
_symmetry.space_group_name_H-M   'P 1'
#
loop_
_entity.id
_entity.type
_entity.pdbx_description
1 polymer ?
#
loop_
_entity_poly.entity_id
_entity_poly.type
_entity_poly.pdbx_seq_one_letter_code
_entity_poly.pdbx_strand_id
1 'polypeptide(L)'
;MPSNWLSALGLYAWAQADESSDVKSLINPLKKFTYQPPADGIDDTYVVFVIGETTRWDHMGILGYNRDTTPKLAQEKNLVAYRGYSCDTATKLSLRCMFVREGGASDNPQRTLKEQNVFAVLKQLGF
;
A
#
# COMPACT_ATOMS: atom_id res chain seq x y z
N MET A 1 5.55 42.07 -3.60
CA MET A 1 5.63 41.60 -2.19
C MET A 1 5.54 40.08 -2.17
N PRO A 2 6.38 39.39 -1.40
CA PRO A 2 6.53 37.93 -1.39
C PRO A 2 5.41 37.22 -0.60
N SER A 3 4.22 37.82 -0.48
CA SER A 3 3.11 37.33 0.34
C SER A 3 2.62 35.94 -0.10
N ASN A 4 2.69 35.64 -1.40
CA ASN A 4 2.27 34.35 -1.93
C ASN A 4 3.12 33.19 -1.38
N TRP A 5 4.43 33.40 -1.17
CA TRP A 5 5.31 32.37 -0.62
C TRP A 5 5.08 32.15 0.88
N LEU A 6 4.83 33.22 1.64
CA LEU A 6 4.50 33.11 3.07
C LEU A 6 3.17 32.39 3.29
N SER A 7 2.13 32.72 2.52
CA SER A 7 0.84 32.03 2.58
C SER A 7 0.97 30.56 2.16
N ALA A 8 1.73 30.28 1.09
CA ALA A 8 1.97 28.91 0.65
C ALA A 8 2.71 28.07 1.69
N LEU A 9 3.75 28.62 2.32
CA LEU A 9 4.48 27.95 3.40
C LEU A 9 3.59 27.74 4.63
N GLY A 10 2.77 28.71 5.00
CA GLY A 10 1.82 28.60 6.10
C GLY A 10 0.78 27.49 5.86
N LEU A 11 0.19 27.44 4.66
CA LEU A 11 -0.76 26.39 4.26
C LEU A 11 -0.10 25.01 4.23
N TYR A 12 1.12 24.91 3.70
CA TYR A 12 1.88 23.65 3.69
C TYR A 12 2.21 23.16 5.10
N ALA A 13 2.69 24.05 5.97
CA ALA A 13 3.00 23.71 7.35
C ALA A 13 1.75 23.27 8.13
N TRP A 14 0.62 23.95 7.91
CA TRP A 14 -0.67 23.57 8.51
C TRP A 14 -1.16 22.21 7.99
N ALA A 15 -1.14 22.00 6.68
CA ALA A 15 -1.52 20.72 6.07
C ALA A 15 -0.66 19.55 6.59
N GLN A 16 0.65 19.76 6.73
CA GLN A 16 1.56 18.75 7.30
C GLN A 16 1.28 18.46 8.78
N ALA A 17 0.94 19.48 9.57
CA ALA A 17 0.63 19.31 10.99
C ALA A 17 -0.70 18.56 11.19
N ASP A 18 -1.71 18.87 10.38
CA ASP A 18 -3.02 18.21 10.37
C ASP A 18 -2.89 16.74 9.97
N GLU A 19 -2.20 16.47 8.85
CA GLU A 19 -1.96 15.10 8.36
C GLU A 19 -1.15 14.25 9.36
N SER A 20 -0.14 14.83 10.00
CA SER A 20 0.64 14.14 11.05
C SER A 20 -0.20 13.80 12.28
N SER A 21 -1.16 14.65 12.63
CA SER A 21 -2.06 14.43 13.77
C SER A 21 -3.07 13.32 13.47
N ASP A 22 -3.65 13.34 12.26
CA ASP A 22 -4.54 12.29 11.78
C ASP A 22 -3.84 10.92 11.75
N VAL A 23 -2.61 10.84 11.22
CA VAL A 23 -1.85 9.59 11.16
C VAL A 23 -1.45 9.07 12.55
N LYS A 24 -1.23 9.97 13.52
CA LYS A 24 -0.97 9.59 14.92
C LYS A 24 -2.22 9.06 15.63
N SER A 25 -3.41 9.45 15.20
CA SER A 25 -4.68 8.94 15.74
C SER A 25 -4.97 7.50 15.31
N LEU A 26 -4.39 7.05 14.19
CA LEU A 26 -4.54 5.70 13.67
C LEU A 26 -3.84 4.68 14.56
N ILE A 27 -4.42 3.48 14.65
CA ILE A 27 -3.80 2.35 15.33
C ILE A 27 -2.42 2.08 14.71
N ASN A 28 -1.39 1.99 15.53
CA ASN A 28 -0.05 1.61 15.08
C ASN A 28 0.11 0.07 15.12
N PRO A 29 0.24 -0.61 13.96
CA PRO A 29 0.38 -2.06 13.91
C PRO A 29 1.60 -2.59 14.67
N LEU A 30 2.71 -1.85 14.71
CA LEU A 30 3.93 -2.26 15.44
C LEU A 30 3.72 -2.39 16.94
N LYS A 31 2.84 -1.56 17.50
CA LYS A 31 2.52 -1.59 18.93
C LYS A 31 1.45 -2.63 19.26
N LYS A 32 0.53 -2.87 18.31
CA LYS A 32 -0.62 -3.77 18.51
C LYS A 32 -0.29 -5.23 18.21
N PHE A 33 0.63 -5.48 17.28
CA PHE A 33 0.97 -6.81 16.81
C PHE A 33 2.47 -7.04 16.97
N THR A 34 2.83 -8.22 17.47
CA THR A 34 4.22 -8.64 17.61
C THR A 34 4.61 -9.50 16.42
N TYR A 35 5.70 -9.13 15.74
CA TYR A 35 6.36 -9.96 14.74
C TYR A 35 7.77 -10.27 15.24
N GLN A 36 8.10 -11.56 15.32
CA GLN A 36 9.47 -12.01 15.61
C GLN A 36 10.11 -12.40 14.29
N PRO A 37 11.11 -11.64 13.80
CA PRO A 37 11.85 -12.04 12.61
C PRO A 37 12.66 -13.32 12.91
N PRO A 38 12.98 -14.12 11.88
CA PRO A 38 13.94 -15.21 12.01
C PRO A 38 15.27 -14.70 12.58
N ALA A 39 15.93 -15.50 13.42
CA ALA A 39 17.21 -15.15 14.04
C ALA A 39 18.33 -14.93 13.01
N ASP A 40 18.21 -15.59 11.85
CA ASP A 40 19.10 -15.46 10.70
C ASP A 40 18.61 -14.26 9.88
N GLY A 41 18.97 -13.06 10.33
CA GLY A 41 18.52 -11.78 9.78
C GLY A 41 18.50 -11.70 8.24
N ILE A 42 17.59 -10.89 7.71
CA ILE A 42 17.37 -10.70 6.26
C ILE A 42 18.16 -9.47 5.78
N ASP A 43 19.46 -9.48 6.02
CA ASP A 43 20.34 -8.37 5.63
C ASP A 43 20.33 -8.19 4.09
N ASP A 44 20.33 -6.94 3.62
CA ASP A 44 20.36 -6.54 2.20
C ASP A 44 19.18 -7.03 1.32
N THR A 45 17.96 -7.06 1.87
CA THR A 45 16.75 -7.42 1.10
C THR A 45 16.13 -6.22 0.36
N TYR A 46 15.95 -6.35 -0.96
CA TYR A 46 15.22 -5.38 -1.78
C TYR A 46 13.84 -5.91 -2.19
N VAL A 47 12.81 -5.11 -1.92
CA VAL A 47 11.43 -5.43 -2.31
C VAL A 47 10.92 -4.38 -3.29
N VAL A 48 10.46 -4.83 -4.47
CA VAL A 48 9.84 -3.95 -5.47
C VAL A 48 8.35 -4.23 -5.50
N PHE A 49 7.55 -3.18 -5.25
CA PHE A 49 6.10 -3.26 -5.34
C PHE A 49 5.62 -2.64 -6.64
N VAL A 50 5.03 -3.46 -7.52
CA VAL A 50 4.45 -3.00 -8.80
C VAL A 50 2.94 -2.89 -8.66
N ILE A 51 2.41 -1.67 -8.74
CA ILE A 51 0.98 -1.40 -8.63
C ILE A 51 0.38 -1.37 -10.04
N GLY A 52 -0.42 -2.38 -10.37
CA GLY A 52 -1.23 -2.38 -11.60
C GLY A 52 -2.42 -1.42 -11.48
N GLU A 53 -2.94 -0.96 -12.63
CA GLU A 53 -4.08 -0.05 -12.68
C GLU A 53 -5.39 -0.79 -12.93
N THR A 54 -5.58 -1.34 -14.14
CA THR A 54 -6.87 -1.95 -14.58
C THR A 54 -6.72 -3.41 -15.00
N THR A 55 -5.64 -4.08 -14.56
CA THR A 55 -5.41 -5.48 -14.92
C THR A 55 -6.40 -6.39 -14.19
N ARG A 56 -7.13 -7.22 -14.96
CA ARG A 56 -8.03 -8.23 -14.42
C ARG A 56 -7.42 -9.61 -14.54
N TRP A 57 -7.56 -10.40 -13.47
CA TRP A 57 -6.98 -11.75 -13.39
C TRP A 57 -7.55 -12.70 -14.45
N ASP A 58 -8.81 -12.53 -14.86
CA ASP A 58 -9.50 -13.39 -15.83
C ASP A 58 -9.03 -13.19 -17.28
N HIS A 59 -8.21 -12.16 -17.53
CA HIS A 59 -7.59 -11.88 -18.82
C HIS A 59 -6.07 -12.16 -18.83
N MET A 60 -5.54 -12.83 -17.81
CA MET A 60 -4.12 -13.20 -17.72
C MET A 60 -3.91 -14.64 -18.19
N GLY A 61 -3.06 -14.84 -19.21
CA GLY A 61 -2.74 -16.16 -19.76
C GLY A 61 -2.23 -17.13 -18.70
N ILE A 62 -1.34 -16.66 -17.81
CA ILE A 62 -0.79 -17.43 -16.69
C ILE A 62 -1.85 -17.91 -15.67
N LEU A 63 -3.06 -17.34 -15.71
CA LEU A 63 -4.19 -17.75 -14.86
C LEU A 63 -5.27 -18.55 -15.61
N GLY A 64 -4.98 -18.97 -16.86
CA GLY A 64 -5.84 -19.83 -17.67
C GLY A 64 -6.67 -19.13 -18.73
N TYR A 65 -6.36 -17.87 -19.08
CA TYR A 65 -7.04 -17.18 -20.18
C TYR A 65 -6.68 -17.79 -21.55
N ASN A 66 -7.66 -17.88 -22.45
CA ASN A 66 -7.50 -18.54 -23.75
C ASN A 66 -6.45 -17.88 -24.66
N ARG A 67 -6.13 -16.60 -24.46
CA ARG A 67 -5.07 -15.90 -25.18
C ARG A 67 -3.83 -15.78 -24.30
N ASP A 68 -2.66 -16.00 -24.87
CA ASP A 68 -1.39 -15.80 -24.16
C ASP A 68 -1.07 -14.30 -24.01
N THR A 69 -1.61 -13.68 -22.96
CA THR A 69 -1.41 -12.27 -22.63
C THR A 69 -0.23 -12.02 -21.69
N THR A 70 0.41 -13.08 -21.19
CA THR A 70 1.52 -13.00 -20.23
C THR A 70 2.70 -13.91 -20.61
N PRO A 71 3.17 -13.90 -21.87
CA PRO A 71 4.17 -14.87 -22.36
C PRO A 71 5.52 -14.74 -21.66
N LYS A 72 5.90 -13.51 -21.29
CA LYS A 72 7.17 -13.24 -20.58
C LYS A 72 7.12 -13.72 -19.14
N LEU A 73 6.01 -13.43 -18.43
CA LEU A 73 5.83 -13.87 -17.06
C LEU A 73 5.82 -15.39 -16.95
N ALA A 74 5.23 -16.10 -17.91
CA ALA A 74 5.22 -17.57 -17.92
C ALA A 74 6.61 -18.23 -18.01
N GLN A 75 7.65 -17.48 -18.40
CA GLN A 75 9.03 -17.96 -18.49
C GLN A 75 9.84 -17.69 -17.22
N GLU A 76 9.31 -16.90 -16.29
CA GLU A 76 10.01 -16.53 -15.07
C GLU A 76 10.11 -17.71 -14.09
N LYS A 77 11.33 -17.93 -13.58
CA LYS A 77 11.58 -18.98 -12.59
C LYS A 77 11.06 -18.53 -11.22
N ASN A 78 10.54 -19.47 -10.44
CA ASN A 78 9.99 -19.22 -9.09
C ASN A 78 8.81 -18.23 -9.06
N LEU A 79 8.12 -18.04 -10.19
CA LEU A 79 6.92 -17.21 -10.23
C LEU A 79 5.75 -17.94 -9.57
N VAL A 80 5.10 -17.25 -8.63
CA VAL A 80 3.84 -17.70 -8.03
C VAL A 80 2.74 -16.73 -8.45
N ALA A 81 1.71 -17.25 -9.13
CA ALA A 81 0.58 -16.47 -9.60
C ALA A 81 -0.65 -16.71 -8.73
N TYR A 82 -1.27 -15.62 -8.25
CA TYR A 82 -2.48 -15.66 -7.43
C TYR A 82 -3.65 -14.98 -8.15
N ARG A 83 -4.86 -15.49 -7.94
CA ARG A 83 -6.09 -14.79 -8.32
C ARG A 83 -6.40 -13.74 -7.26
N GLY A 84 -6.24 -12.47 -7.61
CA GLY A 84 -6.51 -11.34 -6.74
C GLY A 84 -7.91 -10.77 -6.94
N TYR A 85 -8.52 -10.30 -5.84
CA TYR A 85 -9.74 -9.50 -5.86
C TYR A 85 -9.42 -8.13 -5.27
N SER A 86 -9.93 -7.07 -5.89
CA SER A 86 -9.73 -5.72 -5.39
C SER A 86 -10.68 -5.44 -4.22
N CYS A 87 -10.19 -4.67 -3.24
CA CYS A 87 -11.01 -4.22 -2.11
C CYS A 87 -11.97 -3.08 -2.50
N ASP A 88 -11.70 -2.40 -3.62
CA ASP A 88 -12.57 -1.38 -4.20
C ASP A 88 -12.42 -1.37 -5.73
N THR A 89 -13.27 -0.60 -6.41
CA THR A 89 -13.23 -0.42 -7.87
C THR A 89 -12.61 0.91 -8.28
N ALA A 90 -12.47 1.87 -7.35
CA ALA A 90 -11.83 3.15 -7.60
C ALA A 90 -10.37 3.16 -7.12
N THR A 91 -9.42 3.54 -7.97
CA THR A 91 -7.97 3.52 -7.68
C THR A 91 -7.63 4.18 -6.34
N LYS A 92 -8.18 5.37 -6.07
CA LYS A 92 -7.93 6.12 -4.82
C LYS A 92 -8.40 5.34 -3.57
N LEU A 93 -9.51 4.63 -3.67
CA LEU A 93 -10.07 3.86 -2.56
C LEU A 93 -9.36 2.52 -2.42
N SER A 94 -9.03 1.85 -3.53
CA SER A 94 -8.25 0.61 -3.54
C SER A 94 -6.89 0.80 -2.86
N LEU A 95 -6.17 1.89 -3.17
CA LEU A 95 -4.87 2.16 -2.54
C LEU A 95 -4.98 2.34 -1.02
N ARG A 96 -6.12 2.83 -0.50
CA ARG A 96 -6.31 2.97 0.95
C ARG A 96 -6.44 1.61 1.63
N CYS A 97 -7.24 0.71 1.08
CA CYS A 97 -7.46 -0.61 1.68
C CYS A 97 -6.35 -1.64 1.38
N MET A 98 -5.61 -1.51 0.27
CA MET A 98 -4.53 -2.44 -0.10
C MET A 98 -3.31 -2.39 0.82
N PHE A 99 -3.03 -1.25 1.44
CA PHE A 99 -1.82 -1.04 2.24
C PHE A 99 -2.04 -1.13 3.75
N VAL A 100 -3.24 -1.52 4.17
CA VAL A 100 -3.56 -1.83 5.56
C VAL A 100 -3.89 -3.31 5.66
N ARG A 101 -3.86 -3.85 6.88
CA ARG A 101 -4.31 -5.22 7.14
C ARG A 101 -5.79 -5.36 6.86
N GLU A 102 -6.24 -6.61 6.75
CA GLU A 102 -7.66 -6.93 6.72
C GLU A 102 -8.38 -6.32 7.94
N GLY A 103 -9.47 -5.59 7.69
CA GLY A 103 -10.20 -4.83 8.71
C GLY A 103 -9.59 -3.46 9.07
N GLY A 104 -8.42 -3.12 8.54
CA GLY A 104 -7.73 -1.84 8.73
C GLY A 104 -8.35 -0.66 7.98
N ALA A 105 -9.30 -0.93 7.07
CA ALA A 105 -10.15 0.07 6.43
C ALA A 105 -11.62 -0.22 6.74
N SER A 106 -12.42 0.84 6.89
CA SER A 106 -13.86 0.75 7.08
C SER A 106 -14.57 0.36 5.79
N ASP A 107 -15.68 -0.36 5.90
CA ASP A 107 -16.59 -0.60 4.79
C ASP A 107 -17.58 0.56 4.63
N ASN A 108 -17.03 1.74 4.36
CA ASN A 108 -17.78 2.97 4.09
C ASN A 108 -17.37 3.55 2.72
N PRO A 109 -18.16 4.46 2.13
CA PRO A 109 -17.85 5.03 0.81
C PRO A 109 -16.47 5.70 0.70
N GLN A 110 -15.89 6.11 1.83
CA GLN A 110 -14.60 6.81 1.89
C GLN A 110 -13.41 5.88 2.18
N ARG A 111 -13.66 4.58 2.43
CA ARG A 111 -12.67 3.61 2.92
C ARG A 111 -11.80 4.19 4.04
N THR A 112 -12.44 4.71 5.09
CA THR A 112 -11.75 5.38 6.20
C THR A 112 -10.75 4.42 6.86
N LEU A 113 -9.48 4.83 6.92
CA LEU A 113 -8.42 4.07 7.56
C LEU A 113 -8.61 4.03 9.08
N LYS A 114 -8.32 2.89 9.68
CA LYS A 114 -8.36 2.66 11.14
C LYS A 114 -6.96 2.42 11.71
N GLU A 115 -5.99 2.15 10.85
CA GLU A 115 -4.61 1.85 11.21
C GLU A 115 -3.62 2.46 10.23
N GLN A 116 -2.37 2.56 10.69
CA GLN A 116 -1.25 3.01 9.87
C GLN A 116 -0.97 1.98 8.76
N ASN A 117 -0.67 2.49 7.57
CA ASN A 117 -0.34 1.63 6.43
C ASN A 117 1.04 0.96 6.59
N VAL A 118 1.30 -0.04 5.74
CA VAL A 118 2.53 -0.82 5.73
C VAL A 118 3.78 0.04 5.56
N PHE A 119 3.73 1.12 4.78
CA PHE A 119 4.88 2.00 4.57
C PHE A 119 5.24 2.80 5.82
N ALA A 120 4.25 3.27 6.58
CA ALA A 120 4.47 3.94 7.86
C ALA A 120 5.09 2.99 8.89
N VAL A 121 4.72 1.71 8.85
CA VAL A 121 5.30 0.64 9.67
C VAL A 121 6.75 0.35 9.27
N LEU A 122 7.00 0.15 7.97
CA LEU A 122 8.34 -0.12 7.44
C LEU A 122 9.31 1.02 7.76
N LYS A 123 8.89 2.28 7.59
CA LYS A 123 9.67 3.46 7.95
C LYS A 123 10.03 3.50 9.43
N GLN A 124 9.14 3.08 10.32
CA GLN A 124 9.41 3.00 11.76
C GLN A 124 10.39 1.88 12.12
N LEU A 125 10.46 0.83 11.30
CA LEU A 125 11.43 -0.28 11.44
C LEU A 125 12.78 0.02 10.79
N GLY A 126 12.94 1.14 10.09
CA GLY A 126 14.21 1.56 9.49
C GLY A 126 14.43 1.11 8.04
N PHE A 127 13.38 0.69 7.33
CA PHE A 127 13.40 0.50 5.88
C PHE A 127 13.26 1.83 5.12
#